data_AF-A0A2V5XR05-F1
#
_entry.id   AF-A0A2V5XR05-F1
#
_cell.length_a   1.000
_cell.length_b   1.000
_cell.length_c   1.000
_cell.angle_alpha   90.00
_cell.angle_beta   90.00
_cell.angle_gamma   90.00
#
_symmetry.space_group_name_H-M   'P 1'
#
loop_
_entity.id
_entity.type
_entity.pdbx_description
1 polymer ?
#
loop_
_entity_poly.entity_id
_entity_poly.type
_entity_poly.pdbx_seq_one_letter_code
_entity_poly.pdbx_strand_id
1 'polypeptide(L)'
;MSKSLIITEKPSVASDIAKALGGFKKGKDYYENEQYLISWAVGHLFTLAVPASMKEQDKWDMKKLPIMPIEFELEPAEKMSGRVNVLRKLIKDKNVSEIINACDAGREGELIFRYIIQYAGTKKPIKRLWLQSMTPEAIRDAFARLRSDAEMQPLASAARSRNEADWLVGINATRAFTLRLSGGRGSSVTSLGRVQTPTLTIIVDRENKIKELKPRELHEIIGTFRPAVAGGEYAGRWFDEAFKKEESEIERTKRLLTRLQLNLPNAEQRLDSENGSLWDEHRAAPRLWHHEIAEAIQRKCSGKQGIVELEEKKPTTQVAPQLYDLTGLQREANSRLGFSAKRTLQIAQALYERHKAITYPRTDSRALPEDYLPTVRSTLGKIDNPFA
;
A
#
# COMPACT_ATOMS: atom_id res chain seq x y z
N MET A 1 38.10 -27.49 -5.78
CA MET A 1 38.06 -26.03 -5.51
C MET A 1 36.75 -25.71 -4.81
N SER A 2 36.79 -24.89 -3.77
CA SER A 2 35.58 -24.46 -3.05
C SER A 2 34.80 -23.43 -3.85
N LYS A 3 33.46 -23.50 -3.79
CA LYS A 3 32.52 -22.63 -4.50
C LYS A 3 31.63 -21.86 -3.52
N SER A 4 31.10 -20.74 -4.00
CA SER A 4 30.05 -20.00 -3.30
C SER A 4 28.67 -20.39 -3.83
N LEU A 5 27.73 -20.70 -2.94
CA LEU A 5 26.34 -20.98 -3.32
C LEU A 5 25.51 -19.71 -3.28
N ILE A 6 25.02 -19.26 -4.42
CA ILE A 6 24.11 -18.13 -4.59
C ILE A 6 22.68 -18.65 -4.54
N ILE A 7 21.85 -18.11 -3.64
CA ILE A 7 20.43 -18.46 -3.53
C ILE A 7 19.61 -17.22 -3.88
N THR A 8 18.87 -17.29 -4.98
CA THR A 8 17.93 -16.25 -5.42
C THR A 8 16.50 -16.57 -5.01
N GLU A 9 15.59 -15.60 -5.09
CA GLU A 9 14.17 -15.83 -4.74
C GLU A 9 13.42 -16.69 -5.78
N LYS A 10 13.86 -16.65 -7.04
CA LYS A 10 13.14 -17.21 -8.19
C LYS A 10 14.08 -17.57 -9.35
N PRO A 11 13.69 -18.53 -10.23
CA PRO A 11 14.55 -19.01 -11.31
C PRO A 11 14.98 -17.93 -12.32
N SER A 12 14.14 -16.92 -12.57
CA SER A 12 14.45 -15.84 -13.51
C SER A 12 15.66 -15.02 -13.06
N VAL A 13 15.72 -14.67 -11.77
CA VAL A 13 16.85 -13.93 -11.19
C VAL A 13 18.14 -14.77 -11.23
N ALA A 14 18.05 -16.07 -10.95
CA ALA A 14 19.21 -16.96 -11.12
C ALA A 14 19.74 -16.97 -12.56
N SER A 15 18.84 -16.95 -13.56
CA SER A 15 19.22 -16.89 -14.96
C SER A 15 19.89 -15.57 -15.33
N ASP A 16 19.40 -14.45 -14.80
CA ASP A 16 19.98 -13.13 -15.06
C ASP A 16 21.38 -12.99 -14.44
N ILE A 17 21.57 -13.49 -13.21
CA ILE A 17 22.89 -13.52 -12.56
C ILE A 17 23.85 -14.42 -13.34
N ALA A 18 23.40 -15.61 -13.76
CA ALA A 18 24.23 -16.54 -14.54
C ALA A 18 24.70 -15.91 -15.87
N LYS A 19 23.82 -15.15 -16.55
CA LYS A 19 24.16 -14.42 -17.78
C LYS A 19 25.13 -13.27 -17.52
N ALA A 20 24.92 -12.50 -16.47
CA ALA A 20 25.74 -11.33 -16.14
C ALA A 20 27.17 -11.70 -15.72
N LEU A 21 27.32 -12.79 -14.97
CA LEU A 21 28.62 -13.27 -14.49
C LEU A 21 29.34 -14.17 -15.51
N GLY A 22 28.59 -14.87 -16.38
CA GLY A 22 29.16 -15.71 -17.45
C GLY A 22 29.79 -17.02 -16.98
N GLY A 23 30.07 -17.90 -17.95
CA GLY A 23 30.81 -19.16 -17.72
C GLY A 23 30.03 -20.29 -17.04
N PHE A 24 28.71 -20.19 -16.92
CA PHE A 24 27.88 -21.20 -16.25
C PHE A 24 27.41 -22.33 -17.16
N LYS A 25 27.52 -23.57 -16.67
CA LYS A 25 26.80 -24.73 -17.18
C LYS A 25 25.44 -24.82 -16.50
N LYS A 26 24.37 -24.99 -17.29
CA LYS A 26 23.01 -25.13 -16.77
C LYS A 26 22.75 -26.58 -16.38
N GLY A 27 22.53 -26.82 -15.09
CA GLY A 27 21.98 -28.07 -14.57
C GLY A 27 20.45 -28.05 -14.53
N LYS A 28 19.86 -29.08 -13.92
CA LYS A 28 18.40 -29.19 -13.74
C LYS A 28 17.84 -28.11 -12.81
N ASP A 29 18.53 -27.91 -11.68
CA ASP A 29 18.04 -27.11 -10.54
C ASP A 29 19.04 -26.05 -10.07
N TYR A 30 20.13 -25.87 -10.82
CA TYR A 30 21.19 -24.93 -10.52
C TYR A 30 21.97 -24.56 -11.79
N TYR A 31 22.76 -23.49 -11.71
CA TYR A 31 23.82 -23.16 -12.64
C TYR A 31 25.16 -23.36 -11.94
N GLU A 32 26.19 -23.82 -12.64
CA GLU A 32 27.50 -24.07 -12.06
C GLU A 32 28.63 -23.54 -12.95
N ASN A 33 29.57 -22.82 -12.37
CA ASN A 33 30.87 -22.55 -12.98
C ASN A 33 32.00 -22.91 -12.01
N GLU A 34 33.23 -22.48 -12.27
CA GLU A 34 34.38 -22.80 -11.41
C GLU A 34 34.29 -22.19 -10.01
N GLN A 35 33.62 -21.04 -9.86
CA GLN A 35 33.58 -20.24 -8.62
C GLN A 35 32.24 -20.34 -7.88
N TYR A 36 31.14 -20.53 -8.61
CA TYR A 36 29.78 -20.34 -8.12
C TYR A 36 28.86 -21.52 -8.47
N LEU A 37 27.97 -21.80 -7.52
CA LEU A 37 26.73 -22.54 -7.75
C LEU A 37 25.58 -21.54 -7.60
N ILE A 38 24.68 -21.44 -8.56
CA ILE A 38 23.49 -20.58 -8.46
C ILE A 38 22.26 -21.46 -8.41
N SER A 39 21.46 -21.26 -7.37
CA SER A 39 20.17 -21.92 -7.22
C SER A 39 19.11 -20.91 -6.78
N TRP A 40 17.87 -21.36 -6.67
CA TRP A 40 16.74 -20.46 -6.41
C TRP A 40 15.76 -21.05 -5.42
N ALA A 41 15.02 -20.19 -4.73
CA ALA A 41 13.76 -20.50 -4.12
C ALA A 41 12.63 -20.39 -5.17
N VAL A 42 11.38 -20.52 -4.72
CA VAL A 42 10.19 -20.23 -5.53
C VAL A 42 9.24 -19.39 -4.66
N GLY A 43 9.74 -18.25 -4.19
CA GLY A 43 9.13 -17.51 -3.09
C GLY A 43 9.34 -18.20 -1.74
N HIS A 44 8.37 -18.06 -0.84
CA HIS A 44 8.39 -18.71 0.48
C HIS A 44 8.30 -20.22 0.37
N LEU A 45 9.31 -20.92 0.90
CA LEU A 45 9.37 -22.39 0.92
C LEU A 45 8.85 -23.01 2.21
N PHE A 46 8.62 -22.18 3.23
CA PHE A 46 8.32 -22.61 4.59
C PHE A 46 7.10 -21.86 5.15
N THR A 47 6.39 -22.52 6.06
CA THR A 47 5.39 -21.93 6.95
C THR A 47 5.85 -22.06 8.40
N LEU A 48 5.36 -21.16 9.26
CA LEU A 48 5.54 -21.30 10.70
C LEU A 48 4.59 -22.40 11.22
N ALA A 49 5.15 -23.33 11.97
CA ALA A 49 4.43 -24.42 12.61
C ALA A 49 4.36 -24.20 14.13
N VAL A 50 3.31 -24.73 14.75
CA VAL A 50 3.29 -24.94 16.20
C VAL A 50 4.38 -25.97 16.52
N PRO A 51 5.29 -25.72 17.48
CA PRO A 51 6.31 -26.68 17.86
C PRO A 51 5.73 -28.04 18.21
N ALA A 52 6.46 -29.12 17.91
CA ALA A 52 5.98 -30.47 18.18
C ALA A 52 5.64 -30.70 19.68
N SER A 53 6.33 -30.00 20.58
CA SER A 53 6.07 -29.98 22.03
C SER A 53 4.70 -29.41 22.40
N MET A 54 4.09 -28.60 21.53
CA MET A 54 2.80 -27.93 21.75
C MET A 54 1.69 -28.52 20.86
N LYS A 55 1.90 -29.68 20.24
CA LYS A 55 0.97 -30.30 19.29
C LYS A 55 -0.43 -30.57 19.87
N GLU A 56 -0.55 -30.78 21.18
CA GLU A 56 -1.85 -30.93 21.84
C GLU A 56 -2.71 -29.65 21.81
N GLN A 57 -2.07 -28.48 21.66
CA GLN A 57 -2.73 -27.18 21.50
C GLN A 57 -3.20 -26.94 20.06
N ASP A 58 -2.88 -27.85 19.13
CA ASP A 58 -3.32 -27.72 17.74
C ASP A 58 -4.82 -28.00 17.57
N LYS A 59 -5.42 -28.77 18.49
CA LYS A 59 -6.89 -28.91 18.57
C LYS A 59 -7.52 -27.58 18.99
N TRP A 60 -8.50 -27.12 18.22
CA TRP A 60 -9.20 -25.85 18.47
C TRP A 60 -10.05 -25.96 19.74
N ASP A 61 -9.57 -25.36 20.81
CA ASP A 61 -10.23 -25.29 22.12
C ASP A 61 -9.94 -23.92 22.73
N MET A 62 -10.99 -23.23 23.19
CA MET A 62 -10.88 -21.91 23.80
C MET A 62 -9.95 -21.91 25.02
N LYS A 63 -9.91 -23.01 25.78
CA LYS A 63 -9.06 -23.16 26.97
C LYS A 63 -7.57 -23.25 26.65
N LYS A 64 -7.22 -23.53 25.38
CA LYS A 64 -5.83 -23.70 24.92
C LYS A 64 -5.28 -22.45 24.24
N LEU A 65 -6.07 -21.36 24.19
CA LEU A 65 -5.64 -20.08 23.65
C LEU A 65 -5.16 -19.17 24.78
N PRO A 66 -4.14 -18.32 24.54
CA PRO A 66 -3.40 -18.19 23.29
C PRO A 66 -2.30 -19.25 23.13
N ILE A 67 -2.10 -19.72 21.90
CA ILE A 67 -0.92 -20.49 21.47
C ILE A 67 0.23 -19.50 21.33
N MET A 68 1.23 -19.65 22.20
CA MET A 68 2.38 -18.75 22.29
C MET A 68 3.68 -19.56 22.46
N PRO A 69 4.26 -20.05 21.36
CA PRO A 69 5.52 -20.76 21.42
C PRO A 69 6.68 -19.83 21.80
N ILE A 70 7.65 -20.36 22.55
CA ILE A 70 8.91 -19.64 22.86
C ILE A 70 9.76 -19.52 21.59
N GLU A 71 9.79 -20.58 20.78
CA GLU A 71 10.47 -20.60 19.49
C GLU A 71 9.54 -21.19 18.43
N PHE A 72 9.58 -20.63 17.22
CA PHE A 72 8.79 -21.13 16.11
C PHE A 72 9.55 -22.21 15.33
N GLU A 73 8.85 -23.30 15.02
CA GLU A 73 9.35 -24.32 14.10
C GLU A 73 8.99 -23.97 12.64
N LEU A 74 9.82 -24.43 11.70
CA LEU A 74 9.58 -24.27 10.27
C LEU A 74 9.22 -25.61 9.66
N GLU A 75 8.14 -25.62 8.89
CA GLU A 75 7.77 -26.76 8.06
C GLU A 75 7.75 -26.37 6.57
N PRO A 76 8.13 -27.27 5.64
CA PRO A 76 7.98 -27.01 4.22
C PRO A 76 6.53 -26.71 3.86
N ALA A 77 6.30 -25.62 3.15
CA ALA A 77 4.97 -25.30 2.62
C ALA A 77 4.48 -26.38 1.64
N GLU A 78 3.18 -26.44 1.42
CA GLU A 78 2.57 -27.43 0.53
C GLU A 78 3.26 -27.43 -0.84
N LYS A 79 3.66 -28.63 -1.33
CA LYS A 79 4.37 -28.85 -2.61
C LYS A 79 5.79 -28.27 -2.68
N MET A 80 6.33 -27.70 -1.60
CA MET A 80 7.69 -27.12 -1.60
C MET A 80 8.79 -28.08 -1.15
N SER A 81 8.45 -29.23 -0.55
CA SER A 81 9.41 -30.20 -0.01
C SER A 81 10.49 -30.63 -1.01
N GLY A 82 10.15 -30.79 -2.30
CA GLY A 82 11.12 -31.11 -3.35
C GLY A 82 12.19 -30.02 -3.49
N ARG A 83 11.78 -28.75 -3.55
CA ARG A 83 12.67 -27.60 -3.69
C ARG A 83 13.53 -27.39 -2.44
N VAL A 84 12.93 -27.55 -1.25
CA VAL A 84 13.63 -27.51 0.03
C VAL A 84 14.76 -28.55 0.07
N ASN A 85 14.48 -29.78 -0.35
CA ASN A 85 15.48 -30.86 -0.35
C ASN A 85 16.65 -30.59 -1.31
N VAL A 86 16.39 -29.99 -2.48
CA VAL A 86 17.44 -29.58 -3.42
C VAL A 86 18.35 -28.54 -2.79
N LEU A 87 17.79 -27.46 -2.26
CA LEU A 87 18.58 -26.41 -1.62
C LEU A 87 19.37 -26.95 -0.42
N ARG A 88 18.75 -27.80 0.41
CA ARG A 88 19.42 -28.44 1.55
C ARG A 88 20.62 -29.28 1.11
N LYS A 89 20.52 -30.03 0.01
CA LYS A 89 21.65 -30.79 -0.55
C LYS A 89 22.78 -29.87 -1.00
N LEU A 90 22.47 -28.83 -1.77
CA LEU A 90 23.47 -27.86 -2.25
C LEU A 90 24.15 -27.12 -1.08
N ILE A 91 23.38 -26.69 -0.08
CA ILE A 91 23.90 -26.02 1.11
C ILE A 91 24.85 -26.94 1.90
N LYS A 92 24.55 -28.24 1.98
CA LYS A 92 25.36 -29.22 2.72
C LYS A 92 26.53 -29.79 1.90
N ASP A 93 26.67 -29.44 0.63
CA ASP A 93 27.79 -29.89 -0.21
C ASP A 93 29.13 -29.44 0.40
N LYS A 94 30.10 -30.36 0.50
CA LYS A 94 31.43 -30.07 1.06
C LYS A 94 32.23 -29.09 0.21
N ASN A 95 31.94 -29.00 -1.08
CA ASN A 95 32.59 -28.07 -1.99
C ASN A 95 32.03 -26.65 -1.86
N VAL A 96 30.91 -26.44 -1.15
CA VAL A 96 30.38 -25.09 -0.90
C VAL A 96 31.01 -24.53 0.38
N SER A 97 31.77 -23.44 0.29
CA SER A 97 32.42 -22.81 1.44
C SER A 97 31.62 -21.65 2.03
N GLU A 98 30.87 -20.90 1.20
CA GLU A 98 30.06 -19.75 1.61
C GLU A 98 28.73 -19.71 0.86
N ILE A 99 27.77 -18.95 1.40
CA ILE A 99 26.42 -18.80 0.83
C ILE A 99 26.11 -17.32 0.61
N ILE A 100 25.62 -16.97 -0.57
CA ILE A 100 25.27 -15.60 -0.95
C ILE A 100 23.74 -15.50 -1.07
N ASN A 101 23.13 -14.68 -0.22
CA ASN A 101 21.72 -14.31 -0.32
C ASN A 101 21.52 -13.32 -1.48
N ALA A 102 20.85 -13.76 -2.53
CA ALA A 102 20.47 -12.98 -3.69
C ALA A 102 18.94 -12.91 -3.89
N CYS A 103 18.16 -13.06 -2.81
CA CYS A 103 16.72 -12.78 -2.82
C CYS A 103 16.44 -11.27 -2.98
N ASP A 104 15.20 -10.88 -3.26
CA ASP A 104 14.84 -9.46 -3.50
C ASP A 104 15.30 -8.56 -2.34
N ALA A 105 15.68 -7.32 -2.65
CA ALA A 105 16.25 -6.34 -1.72
C ALA A 105 15.19 -5.74 -0.76
N GLY A 106 14.70 -6.56 0.17
CA GLY A 106 13.70 -6.17 1.17
C GLY A 106 13.52 -7.21 2.27
N ARG A 107 12.61 -6.92 3.21
CA ARG A 107 12.33 -7.79 4.37
C ARG A 107 11.91 -9.19 3.96
N GLU A 108 11.03 -9.32 2.97
CA GLU A 108 10.53 -10.62 2.50
C GLU A 108 11.65 -11.48 1.91
N GLY A 109 12.48 -10.90 1.03
CA GLY A 109 13.60 -11.63 0.44
C GLY A 109 14.62 -12.07 1.48
N GLU A 110 14.88 -11.22 2.50
CA GLU A 110 15.72 -11.59 3.64
C GLU A 110 15.12 -12.76 4.42
N LEU A 111 13.82 -12.71 4.74
CA LEU A 111 13.13 -13.77 5.49
C LEU A 111 13.17 -15.13 4.77
N ILE A 112 12.87 -15.14 3.46
CA ILE A 112 12.92 -16.36 2.63
C ILE A 112 14.28 -17.04 2.78
N PHE A 113 15.36 -16.26 2.61
CA PHE A 113 16.71 -16.79 2.74
C PHE A 113 17.00 -17.29 4.16
N ARG A 114 16.62 -16.52 5.19
CA ARG A 114 16.86 -16.89 6.59
C ARG A 114 16.18 -18.21 6.98
N TYR A 115 14.97 -18.45 6.51
CA TYR A 115 14.28 -19.72 6.74
C TYR A 115 14.94 -20.89 6.02
N ILE A 116 15.45 -20.69 4.80
CA ILE A 116 16.25 -21.71 4.10
C ILE A 116 17.50 -22.10 4.91
N ILE A 117 18.23 -21.11 5.42
CA ILE A 117 19.43 -21.34 6.23
C ILE A 117 19.11 -22.02 7.57
N GLN A 118 18.08 -21.52 8.28
CA GLN A 118 17.63 -22.09 9.55
C GLN A 118 17.26 -23.57 9.36
N TYR A 119 16.45 -23.89 8.34
CA TYR A 119 16.03 -25.25 8.06
C TYR A 119 17.19 -26.15 7.60
N ALA A 120 18.16 -25.60 6.87
CA ALA A 120 19.34 -26.36 6.46
C ALA A 120 20.30 -26.67 7.63
N GLY A 121 20.23 -25.90 8.72
CA GLY A 121 21.06 -26.07 9.92
C GLY A 121 22.56 -25.85 9.65
N THR A 122 22.90 -24.91 8.78
CA THR A 122 24.29 -24.64 8.36
C THR A 122 24.91 -23.49 9.15
N LYS A 123 26.23 -23.56 9.36
CA LYS A 123 27.05 -22.50 9.96
C LYS A 123 28.01 -21.85 8.95
N LYS A 124 27.83 -22.14 7.66
CA LYS A 124 28.68 -21.57 6.60
C LYS A 124 28.52 -20.04 6.57
N PRO A 125 29.59 -19.29 6.30
CA PRO A 125 29.52 -17.84 6.16
C PRO A 125 28.46 -17.39 5.15
N ILE A 126 27.77 -16.30 5.49
CA ILE A 126 26.72 -15.71 4.67
C ILE A 126 27.17 -14.33 4.19
N LYS A 127 26.92 -14.04 2.92
CA LYS A 127 27.00 -12.69 2.35
C LYS A 127 25.67 -12.31 1.72
N ARG A 128 25.44 -11.02 1.52
CA ARG A 128 24.23 -10.48 0.90
C ARG A 128 24.55 -9.73 -0.38
N LEU A 129 23.97 -10.19 -1.48
CA LEU A 129 23.89 -9.45 -2.73
C LEU A 129 22.64 -8.56 -2.69
N TRP A 130 22.83 -7.24 -2.72
CA TRP A 130 21.75 -6.26 -2.64
C TRP A 130 21.47 -5.64 -4.01
N LEU A 131 20.48 -6.18 -4.74
CA LEU A 131 20.14 -5.75 -6.10
C LEU A 131 18.93 -4.81 -6.11
N GLN A 132 19.11 -3.58 -6.61
CA GLN A 132 18.02 -2.64 -6.91
C GLN A 132 17.64 -2.64 -8.40
N SER A 133 18.49 -3.20 -9.25
CA SER A 133 18.31 -3.33 -10.70
C SER A 133 18.81 -4.70 -11.17
N MET A 134 18.25 -5.19 -12.28
CA MET A 134 18.60 -6.47 -12.90
C MET A 134 19.45 -6.30 -14.17
N THR A 135 20.01 -5.13 -14.41
CA THR A 135 20.94 -4.94 -15.53
C THR A 135 22.25 -5.70 -15.28
N PRO A 136 22.93 -6.22 -16.32
CA PRO A 136 24.19 -6.94 -16.16
C PRO A 136 25.28 -6.13 -15.43
N GLU A 137 25.33 -4.82 -15.66
CA GLU A 137 26.26 -3.89 -15.01
C GLU A 137 25.96 -3.80 -13.50
N ALA A 138 24.69 -3.55 -13.14
CA ALA A 138 24.29 -3.43 -11.74
C ALA A 138 24.52 -4.74 -10.96
N ILE A 139 24.31 -5.89 -11.61
CA ILE A 139 24.62 -7.20 -11.01
C ILE A 139 26.12 -7.30 -10.74
N ARG A 140 26.98 -7.03 -11.74
CA ARG A 140 28.44 -7.09 -11.58
C ARG A 140 28.95 -6.15 -10.49
N ASP A 141 28.45 -4.93 -10.46
CA ASP A 141 28.81 -3.91 -9.46
C ASP A 141 28.38 -4.28 -8.03
N ALA A 142 27.24 -4.95 -7.89
CA ALA A 142 26.76 -5.44 -6.60
C ALA A 142 27.57 -6.64 -6.10
N PHE A 143 28.06 -7.50 -6.99
CA PHE A 143 28.96 -8.60 -6.61
C PHE A 143 30.31 -8.11 -6.10
N ALA A 144 30.79 -6.95 -6.57
CA ALA A 144 31.99 -6.32 -6.04
C ALA A 144 31.79 -5.75 -4.61
N ARG A 145 30.54 -5.57 -4.16
CA ARG A 145 30.16 -4.90 -2.92
C ARG A 145 29.16 -5.71 -2.09
N LEU A 146 29.47 -7.00 -1.91
CA LEU A 146 28.64 -7.87 -1.07
C LEU A 146 28.62 -7.39 0.38
N ARG A 147 27.42 -7.32 0.96
CA ARG A 147 27.23 -6.98 2.37
C ARG A 147 27.47 -8.18 3.27
N SER A 148 27.91 -7.90 4.48
CA SER A 148 28.13 -8.91 5.53
C SER A 148 26.82 -9.38 6.15
N ASP A 149 26.86 -10.55 6.80
CA ASP A 149 25.72 -11.06 7.56
C ASP A 149 25.31 -10.14 8.71
N ALA A 150 26.29 -9.54 9.39
CA ALA A 150 26.09 -8.65 10.54
C ALA A 150 25.27 -7.40 10.16
N GLU A 151 25.57 -6.79 8.99
CA GLU A 151 24.81 -5.65 8.46
C GLU A 151 23.33 -6.00 8.21
N MET A 152 23.03 -7.26 7.94
CA MET A 152 21.68 -7.72 7.60
C MET A 152 20.87 -8.22 8.80
N GLN A 153 21.49 -8.38 9.98
CA GLN A 153 20.80 -8.85 11.19
C GLN A 153 19.61 -7.97 11.59
N PRO A 154 19.67 -6.63 11.56
CA PRO A 154 18.50 -5.80 11.87
C PRO A 154 17.33 -6.04 10.90
N LEU A 155 17.60 -6.20 9.60
CA LEU A 155 16.58 -6.49 8.59
C LEU A 155 15.97 -7.89 8.81
N ALA A 156 16.81 -8.88 9.11
CA ALA A 156 16.40 -10.24 9.39
C ALA A 156 15.49 -10.31 10.63
N SER A 157 15.88 -9.65 11.72
CA SER A 157 15.07 -9.53 12.94
C SER A 157 13.74 -8.85 12.67
N ALA A 158 13.73 -7.72 11.96
CA ALA A 158 12.49 -7.01 11.63
C ALA A 158 11.53 -7.87 10.77
N ALA A 159 12.06 -8.63 9.81
CA ALA A 159 11.26 -9.51 8.97
C ALA A 159 10.69 -10.70 9.77
N ARG A 160 11.51 -11.32 10.63
CA ARG A 160 11.10 -12.41 11.51
C ARG A 160 10.02 -11.96 12.50
N SER A 161 10.27 -10.88 13.25
CA SER A 161 9.34 -10.38 14.25
C SER A 161 7.97 -10.05 13.63
N ARG A 162 7.96 -9.48 12.42
CA ARG A 162 6.71 -9.25 11.69
C ARG A 162 5.97 -10.55 11.41
N ASN A 163 6.65 -11.54 10.83
CA ASN A 163 6.02 -12.80 10.42
C ASN A 163 5.48 -13.59 11.63
N GLU A 164 6.25 -13.65 12.71
CA GLU A 164 5.86 -14.32 13.96
C GLU A 164 4.72 -13.57 14.67
N ALA A 165 4.74 -12.24 14.70
CA ALA A 165 3.63 -11.45 15.25
C ALA A 165 2.33 -11.62 14.44
N ASP A 166 2.42 -11.64 13.11
CA ASP A 166 1.27 -11.86 12.23
C ASP A 166 0.68 -13.26 12.45
N TRP A 167 1.52 -14.27 12.64
CA TRP A 167 1.09 -15.62 13.00
C TRP A 167 0.40 -15.65 14.38
N LEU A 168 1.01 -15.04 15.40
CA LEU A 168 0.46 -15.03 16.77
C LEU A 168 -0.92 -14.39 16.81
N VAL A 169 -1.07 -13.21 16.20
CA VAL A 169 -2.37 -12.52 16.15
C VAL A 169 -3.35 -13.32 15.30
N GLY A 170 -2.93 -13.75 14.10
CA GLY A 170 -3.79 -14.43 13.14
C GLY A 170 -4.35 -15.74 13.66
N ILE A 171 -3.49 -16.64 14.14
CA ILE A 171 -3.90 -17.96 14.65
C ILE A 171 -4.79 -17.83 15.88
N ASN A 172 -4.38 -17.04 16.87
CA ASN A 172 -5.14 -16.92 18.11
C ASN A 172 -6.48 -16.24 17.91
N ALA A 173 -6.51 -15.10 17.21
CA ALA A 173 -7.76 -14.37 16.99
C ALA A 173 -8.73 -15.17 16.10
N THR A 174 -8.24 -15.79 15.02
CA THR A 174 -9.07 -16.61 14.13
C THR A 174 -9.68 -17.80 14.87
N ARG A 175 -8.87 -18.54 15.65
CA ARG A 175 -9.36 -19.69 16.44
C ARG A 175 -10.39 -19.25 17.47
N ALA A 176 -10.10 -18.20 18.25
CA ALA A 176 -11.00 -17.68 19.28
C ALA A 176 -12.36 -17.25 18.70
N PHE A 177 -12.35 -16.42 17.66
CA PHE A 177 -13.59 -15.91 17.08
C PHE A 177 -14.38 -16.97 16.34
N THR A 178 -13.72 -17.88 15.63
CA THR A 178 -14.43 -18.99 14.97
C THR A 178 -15.08 -19.92 16.00
N LEU A 179 -14.39 -20.27 17.09
CA LEU A 179 -14.96 -21.07 18.18
C LEU A 179 -16.15 -20.36 18.83
N ARG A 180 -16.04 -19.04 19.06
CA ARG A 180 -17.09 -18.24 19.69
C ARG A 180 -18.33 -18.06 18.81
N LEU A 181 -18.15 -17.77 17.52
CA LEU A 181 -19.25 -17.44 16.60
C LEU A 181 -19.88 -18.68 15.98
N SER A 182 -19.08 -19.71 15.66
CA SER A 182 -19.54 -20.91 14.96
C SER A 182 -19.72 -22.13 15.88
N GLY A 183 -19.58 -21.95 17.20
CA GLY A 183 -19.72 -23.02 18.20
C GLY A 183 -18.81 -24.22 17.99
N GLY A 184 -17.71 -24.06 17.23
CA GLY A 184 -16.85 -25.14 16.77
C GLY A 184 -17.50 -26.15 15.80
N ARG A 185 -18.74 -25.91 15.36
CA ARG A 185 -19.53 -26.82 14.51
C ARG A 185 -19.82 -26.27 13.10
N GLY A 186 -19.55 -24.99 12.85
CA GLY A 186 -19.70 -24.38 11.53
C GLY A 186 -18.50 -24.64 10.61
N SER A 187 -18.76 -24.83 9.32
CA SER A 187 -17.73 -24.94 8.26
C SER A 187 -17.06 -23.60 7.91
N SER A 188 -17.55 -22.48 8.45
CA SER A 188 -17.07 -21.14 8.16
C SER A 188 -16.01 -20.68 9.16
N VAL A 189 -14.77 -20.51 8.68
CA VAL A 189 -13.68 -19.90 9.45
C VAL A 189 -13.88 -18.38 9.48
N THR A 190 -13.92 -17.79 10.67
CA THR A 190 -13.88 -16.33 10.84
C THR A 190 -12.41 -15.90 10.93
N SER A 191 -11.80 -15.58 9.79
CA SER A 191 -10.39 -15.17 9.75
C SER A 191 -10.20 -13.76 10.30
N LEU A 192 -9.30 -13.64 11.27
CA LEU A 192 -8.86 -12.36 11.82
C LEU A 192 -7.36 -12.21 11.63
N GLY A 193 -6.90 -10.97 11.55
CA GLY A 193 -5.47 -10.68 11.47
C GLY A 193 -5.19 -9.19 11.55
N ARG A 194 -3.95 -8.87 11.94
CA ARG A 194 -3.48 -7.49 12.20
C ARG A 194 -3.66 -6.53 11.01
N VAL A 195 -3.75 -7.04 9.79
CA VAL A 195 -3.93 -6.24 8.56
C VAL A 195 -5.35 -6.36 8.00
N GLN A 196 -5.85 -7.58 7.80
CA GLN A 196 -7.17 -7.81 7.19
C GLN A 196 -8.31 -7.24 8.05
N THR A 197 -8.23 -7.36 9.37
CA THR A 197 -9.31 -6.95 10.27
C THR A 197 -9.44 -5.43 10.32
N PRO A 198 -8.37 -4.63 10.54
CA PRO A 198 -8.48 -3.17 10.44
C PRO A 198 -8.89 -2.68 9.04
N THR A 199 -8.45 -3.37 7.98
CA THR A 199 -8.88 -3.02 6.61
C THR A 199 -10.39 -3.18 6.44
N LEU A 200 -10.96 -4.28 6.96
CA LEU A 200 -12.41 -4.47 6.98
C LEU A 200 -13.10 -3.43 7.87
N THR A 201 -12.54 -3.10 9.04
CA THR A 201 -13.08 -2.07 9.93
C THR A 201 -13.22 -0.73 9.22
N ILE A 202 -12.23 -0.28 8.44
CA ILE A 202 -12.32 0.98 7.68
C ILE A 202 -13.52 0.97 6.72
N ILE A 203 -13.79 -0.17 6.07
CA ILE A 203 -14.92 -0.32 5.15
C ILE A 203 -16.25 -0.33 5.92
N VAL A 204 -16.32 -1.09 7.01
CA VAL A 204 -17.53 -1.20 7.85
C VAL A 204 -17.87 0.14 8.48
N ASP A 205 -16.88 0.86 9.02
CA ASP A 205 -17.08 2.18 9.61
C ASP A 205 -17.59 3.17 8.56
N ARG A 206 -17.03 3.15 7.35
CA ARG A 206 -17.53 3.99 6.25
C ARG A 206 -18.97 3.64 5.88
N GLU A 207 -19.29 2.35 5.79
CA GLU A 207 -20.64 1.88 5.47
C GLU A 207 -21.65 2.27 6.55
N ASN A 208 -21.27 2.16 7.83
CA ASN A 208 -22.09 2.63 8.94
C ASN A 208 -22.33 4.14 8.85
N LYS A 209 -21.28 4.94 8.57
CA LYS A 209 -21.44 6.38 8.33
C LYS A 209 -22.39 6.70 7.16
N ILE A 210 -22.39 5.89 6.10
CA ILE A 210 -23.31 6.03 4.96
C ILE A 210 -24.74 5.67 5.35
N LYS A 211 -24.95 4.60 6.12
CA LYS A 211 -26.27 4.17 6.59
C LYS A 211 -26.87 5.14 7.60
N GLU A 212 -26.02 5.73 8.45
CA GLU A 212 -26.40 6.75 9.42
C GLU A 212 -26.60 8.12 8.79
N LEU A 213 -26.15 8.33 7.54
CA LEU A 213 -26.34 9.60 6.85
C LEU A 213 -27.83 9.81 6.57
N LYS A 214 -28.41 10.81 7.24
CA LYS A 214 -29.72 11.36 6.90
C LYS A 214 -29.50 12.56 5.97
N PRO A 215 -29.79 12.45 4.66
CA PRO A 215 -29.64 13.57 3.72
C PRO A 215 -30.49 14.75 4.17
N ARG A 216 -29.95 15.96 4.01
CA ARG A 216 -30.64 17.21 4.35
C ARG A 216 -30.56 18.15 3.16
N GLU A 217 -31.70 18.76 2.85
CA GLU A 217 -31.80 19.74 1.77
C GLU A 217 -30.94 20.97 2.10
N LEU A 218 -30.15 21.42 1.13
CA LEU A 218 -29.38 22.65 1.20
C LEU A 218 -29.65 23.47 -0.05
N HIS A 219 -29.60 24.78 0.10
CA HIS A 219 -29.82 25.72 -0.99
C HIS A 219 -28.54 26.49 -1.29
N GLU A 220 -28.21 26.61 -2.57
CA GLU A 220 -27.18 27.54 -3.07
C GLU A 220 -27.84 28.55 -3.99
N ILE A 221 -27.34 29.78 -3.97
CA ILE A 221 -27.80 30.84 -4.87
C ILE A 221 -26.67 31.10 -5.86
N ILE A 222 -26.95 30.83 -7.12
CA ILE A 222 -26.01 31.03 -8.23
C ILE A 222 -26.58 32.15 -9.10
N GLY A 223 -25.89 33.29 -9.11
CA GLY A 223 -26.20 34.42 -9.98
C GLY A 223 -25.45 34.30 -11.31
N THR A 224 -26.12 34.63 -12.41
CA THR A 224 -25.48 34.77 -13.72
C THR A 224 -25.28 36.24 -14.01
N PHE A 225 -24.03 36.63 -14.27
CA PHE A 225 -23.62 38.01 -14.47
C PHE A 225 -23.15 38.22 -15.92
N ARG A 226 -23.52 39.36 -16.49
CA ARG A 226 -23.04 39.82 -17.80
C ARG A 226 -22.23 41.09 -17.59
N PRO A 227 -20.92 41.09 -17.88
CA PRO A 227 -20.13 42.30 -17.82
C PRO A 227 -20.66 43.36 -18.80
N ALA A 228 -20.64 44.62 -18.42
CA ALA A 228 -21.10 45.71 -19.30
C ALA A 228 -20.13 45.97 -20.48
N VAL A 229 -18.86 45.63 -20.30
CA VAL A 229 -17.76 46.01 -21.23
C VAL A 229 -17.16 44.80 -21.95
N ALA A 230 -17.39 43.59 -21.45
CA ALA A 230 -16.89 42.35 -22.03
C ALA A 230 -18.06 41.45 -22.46
N GLY A 231 -17.97 40.86 -23.65
CA GLY A 231 -18.93 39.84 -24.07
C GLY A 231 -18.77 38.57 -23.23
N GLY A 232 -19.89 37.97 -22.82
CA GLY A 232 -19.92 36.70 -22.09
C GLY A 232 -20.78 36.72 -20.83
N GLU A 233 -20.97 35.53 -20.27
CA GLU A 233 -21.65 35.32 -18.99
C GLU A 233 -20.71 34.60 -18.04
N TYR A 234 -20.79 34.92 -16.76
CA TYR A 234 -20.12 34.16 -15.71
C TYR A 234 -21.05 33.91 -14.53
N ALA A 235 -20.83 32.80 -13.83
CA ALA A 235 -21.57 32.44 -12.64
C ALA A 235 -20.86 32.96 -11.38
N GLY A 236 -21.62 33.51 -10.44
CA GLY A 236 -21.15 33.82 -9.09
C GLY A 236 -22.03 33.11 -8.06
N ARG A 237 -21.40 32.49 -7.06
CA ARG A 237 -22.11 31.89 -5.94
C ARG A 237 -22.26 32.92 -4.83
N TRP A 238 -23.48 33.12 -4.33
CA TRP A 238 -23.71 33.96 -3.17
C TRP A 238 -22.96 33.41 -1.94
N PHE A 239 -22.38 34.32 -1.16
CA PHE A 239 -21.81 34.01 0.13
C PHE A 239 -22.24 35.06 1.15
N ASP A 240 -22.19 34.69 2.42
CA ASP A 240 -22.53 35.57 3.54
C ASP A 240 -21.26 36.32 3.96
N GLU A 241 -21.15 37.60 3.60
CA GLU A 241 -20.00 38.45 3.95
C GLU A 241 -19.76 38.56 5.46
N ALA A 242 -20.81 38.38 6.27
CA ALA A 242 -20.73 38.40 7.72
C ALA A 242 -20.59 36.98 8.33
N PHE A 243 -20.26 35.97 7.52
CA PHE A 243 -20.03 34.61 7.99
C PHE A 243 -18.87 34.55 8.98
N LYS A 244 -19.09 33.85 10.09
CA LYS A 244 -18.06 33.54 11.10
C LYS A 244 -18.01 32.03 11.28
N LYS A 245 -16.81 31.46 11.27
CA LYS A 245 -16.62 30.00 11.34
C LYS A 245 -17.11 29.42 12.67
N GLU A 246 -17.04 30.21 13.74
CA GLU A 246 -17.43 29.84 15.09
C GLU A 246 -18.93 30.08 15.37
N GLU A 247 -19.65 30.77 14.48
CA GLU A 247 -21.10 31.02 14.62
C GLU A 247 -21.88 29.71 14.38
N SER A 248 -22.77 29.36 15.31
CA SER A 248 -23.63 28.20 15.15
C SER A 248 -24.65 28.39 14.02
N GLU A 249 -25.17 27.29 13.45
CA GLU A 249 -26.19 27.35 12.40
C GLU A 249 -27.46 28.07 12.87
N ILE A 250 -27.81 27.92 14.15
CA ILE A 250 -28.95 28.59 14.79
C ILE A 250 -28.73 30.11 14.84
N GLU A 251 -27.57 30.55 15.34
CA GLU A 251 -27.23 31.97 15.43
C GLU A 251 -27.20 32.60 14.04
N ARG A 252 -26.57 31.93 13.07
CA ARG A 252 -26.52 32.37 11.68
C ARG A 252 -27.91 32.50 11.07
N THR A 253 -28.78 31.51 11.30
CA THR A 253 -30.17 31.54 10.83
C THR A 253 -30.93 32.72 11.42
N LYS A 254 -30.84 32.95 12.74
CA LYS A 254 -31.44 34.12 13.41
C LYS A 254 -30.97 35.44 12.82
N ARG A 255 -29.66 35.58 12.60
CA ARG A 255 -29.06 36.77 11.99
C ARG A 255 -29.59 36.99 10.56
N LEU A 256 -29.64 35.94 9.75
CA LEU A 256 -30.16 36.02 8.38
C LEU A 256 -31.65 36.37 8.34
N LEU A 257 -32.47 35.77 9.18
CA LEU A 257 -33.90 36.11 9.30
C LEU A 257 -34.11 37.57 9.67
N THR A 258 -33.37 38.06 10.66
CA THR A 258 -33.40 39.46 11.09
C THR A 258 -32.98 40.39 9.95
N ARG A 259 -31.86 40.10 9.27
CA ARG A 259 -31.36 40.90 8.14
C ARG A 259 -32.31 40.92 6.95
N LEU A 260 -33.02 39.82 6.71
CA LEU A 260 -33.97 39.68 5.60
C LEU A 260 -35.38 40.14 5.96
N GLN A 261 -35.65 40.46 7.23
CA GLN A 261 -36.98 40.78 7.76
C GLN A 261 -37.99 39.65 7.52
N LEU A 262 -37.54 38.41 7.71
CA LEU A 262 -38.38 37.22 7.57
C LEU A 262 -38.83 36.70 8.94
N ASN A 263 -40.09 36.32 9.04
CA ASN A 263 -40.61 35.57 10.19
C ASN A 263 -40.84 34.12 9.78
N LEU A 264 -39.93 33.24 10.21
CA LEU A 264 -40.07 31.79 10.03
C LEU A 264 -40.24 31.14 11.41
N PRO A 265 -41.48 30.88 11.86
CA PRO A 265 -41.70 30.18 13.11
C PRO A 265 -41.04 28.80 13.05
N ASN A 266 -40.44 28.38 14.16
CA ASN A 266 -39.80 27.08 14.33
C ASN A 266 -38.57 26.84 13.41
N ALA A 267 -37.96 27.89 12.85
CA ALA A 267 -36.77 27.75 12.00
C ALA A 267 -35.65 26.96 12.70
N GLU A 268 -35.42 27.21 13.99
CA GLU A 268 -34.39 26.53 14.79
C GLU A 268 -34.63 25.02 14.91
N GLN A 269 -35.89 24.58 15.03
CA GLN A 269 -36.25 23.17 15.16
C GLN A 269 -36.02 22.41 13.84
N ARG A 270 -36.10 23.10 12.70
CA ARG A 270 -35.73 22.54 11.38
C ARG A 270 -34.20 22.44 11.19
N LEU A 271 -33.42 22.96 12.14
CA LEU A 271 -31.95 22.81 12.21
C LEU A 271 -31.49 21.67 13.11
N ASP A 272 -32.42 20.98 13.79
CA ASP A 272 -32.07 19.92 14.72
C ASP A 272 -31.34 18.75 14.02
N SER A 273 -30.27 18.28 14.67
CA SER A 273 -29.53 17.06 14.35
C SER A 273 -30.39 15.80 14.24
N GLU A 274 -31.55 15.75 14.91
CA GLU A 274 -32.51 14.64 14.76
C GLU A 274 -33.05 14.52 13.32
N ASN A 275 -33.11 15.65 12.60
CA ASN A 275 -33.63 15.78 11.22
C ASN A 275 -32.56 15.66 10.12
N GLY A 276 -31.28 15.44 10.46
CA GLY A 276 -30.20 15.34 9.48
C GLY A 276 -28.83 15.14 10.14
N SER A 277 -28.05 14.16 9.67
CA SER A 277 -26.77 13.81 10.31
C SER A 277 -25.71 14.87 10.01
N LEU A 278 -25.28 15.59 11.04
CA LEU A 278 -24.21 16.58 10.97
C LEU A 278 -22.93 15.98 11.56
N TRP A 279 -22.08 15.43 10.70
CA TRP A 279 -20.68 15.21 11.08
C TRP A 279 -20.01 16.57 11.27
N ASP A 280 -19.20 16.73 12.32
CA ASP A 280 -18.47 17.97 12.63
C ASP A 280 -17.69 18.53 11.43
N GLU A 281 -17.19 17.60 10.60
CA GLU A 281 -16.46 17.81 9.34
C GLU A 281 -17.25 18.65 8.32
N HIS A 282 -18.58 18.69 8.43
CA HIS A 282 -19.49 19.34 7.50
C HIS A 282 -20.00 20.73 7.96
N ARG A 283 -19.63 21.19 9.17
CA ARG A 283 -20.08 22.48 9.73
C ARG A 283 -19.32 23.71 9.21
N ALA A 284 -18.27 23.50 8.41
CA ALA A 284 -17.34 24.57 8.00
C ALA A 284 -17.81 25.44 6.80
N ALA A 285 -18.91 25.08 6.12
CA ALA A 285 -19.36 25.80 4.94
C ALA A 285 -20.58 26.69 5.26
N PRO A 286 -20.70 27.90 4.67
CA PRO A 286 -21.82 28.83 4.89
C PRO A 286 -23.11 28.36 4.18
N ARG A 287 -23.65 27.21 4.58
CA ARG A 287 -24.85 26.57 3.98
C ARG A 287 -26.13 27.35 4.25
N LEU A 288 -27.08 27.34 3.31
CA LEU A 288 -28.44 27.84 3.53
C LEU A 288 -29.39 26.65 3.67
N TRP A 289 -29.92 26.44 4.86
CA TRP A 289 -30.79 25.30 5.18
C TRP A 289 -32.28 25.56 4.97
N HIS A 290 -32.66 26.83 4.82
CA HIS A 290 -34.05 27.25 4.69
C HIS A 290 -34.29 27.78 3.28
N HIS A 291 -35.21 27.15 2.56
CA HIS A 291 -35.61 27.57 1.23
C HIS A 291 -36.07 29.03 1.22
N GLU A 292 -36.83 29.45 2.25
CA GLU A 292 -37.42 30.78 2.36
C GLU A 292 -36.35 31.87 2.52
N ILE A 293 -35.24 31.56 3.22
CA ILE A 293 -34.09 32.45 3.33
C ILE A 293 -33.40 32.57 1.97
N ALA A 294 -33.19 31.45 1.27
CA ALA A 294 -32.56 31.45 -0.04
C ALA A 294 -33.39 32.22 -1.08
N GLU A 295 -34.71 32.02 -1.08
CA GLU A 295 -35.65 32.71 -1.97
C GLU A 295 -35.68 34.21 -1.69
N ALA A 296 -35.70 34.63 -0.43
CA ALA A 296 -35.67 36.05 -0.08
C ALA A 296 -34.37 36.74 -0.53
N ILE A 297 -33.22 36.06 -0.41
CA ILE A 297 -31.94 36.58 -0.94
C ILE A 297 -32.02 36.65 -2.47
N GLN A 298 -32.48 35.58 -3.14
CA GLN A 298 -32.64 35.55 -4.59
C GLN A 298 -33.52 36.71 -5.08
N ARG A 299 -34.67 36.94 -4.46
CA ARG A 299 -35.59 38.04 -4.80
C ARG A 299 -34.93 39.41 -4.64
N LYS A 300 -34.13 39.62 -3.58
CA LYS A 300 -33.39 40.87 -3.38
C LYS A 300 -32.30 41.10 -4.42
N CYS A 301 -31.65 40.04 -4.91
CA CYS A 301 -30.55 40.11 -5.86
C CYS A 301 -31.00 40.09 -7.34
N SER A 302 -32.14 39.48 -7.66
CA SER A 302 -32.58 39.26 -9.04
C SER A 302 -32.79 40.57 -9.79
N GLY A 303 -32.23 40.67 -10.99
CA GLY A 303 -32.31 41.86 -11.85
C GLY A 303 -31.51 43.06 -11.35
N LYS A 304 -30.73 42.92 -10.27
CA LYS A 304 -29.85 43.98 -9.77
C LYS A 304 -28.51 43.96 -10.49
N GLN A 305 -27.87 45.14 -10.58
CA GLN A 305 -26.50 45.27 -11.05
C GLN A 305 -25.54 44.91 -9.90
N GLY A 306 -24.55 44.07 -10.19
CA GLY A 306 -23.45 43.77 -9.28
C GLY A 306 -22.26 44.70 -9.51
N ILE A 307 -21.52 45.02 -8.45
CA ILE A 307 -20.26 45.74 -8.51
C ILE A 307 -19.14 44.76 -8.17
N VAL A 308 -18.08 44.73 -8.99
CA VAL A 308 -16.89 43.95 -8.67
C VAL A 308 -16.10 44.72 -7.61
N GLU A 309 -16.12 44.22 -6.37
CA GLU A 309 -15.38 44.85 -5.27
C GLU A 309 -13.88 44.49 -5.28
N LEU A 310 -13.54 43.30 -5.76
CA LEU A 310 -12.16 42.80 -5.78
C LEU A 310 -11.95 41.86 -6.99
N GLU A 311 -10.89 42.13 -7.74
CA GLU A 311 -10.34 41.21 -8.74
C GLU A 311 -8.87 40.95 -8.41
N GLU A 312 -8.54 39.69 -8.09
CA GLU A 312 -7.16 39.26 -7.84
C GLU A 312 -6.73 38.19 -8.83
N LYS A 313 -5.55 38.38 -9.43
CA LYS A 313 -4.90 37.36 -10.26
C LYS A 313 -3.56 37.01 -9.65
N LYS A 314 -3.44 35.78 -9.16
CA LYS A 314 -2.20 35.25 -8.57
C LYS A 314 -1.64 34.14 -9.46
N PRO A 315 -0.39 34.25 -9.95
CA PRO A 315 0.24 33.17 -10.67
C PRO A 315 0.42 31.98 -9.74
N THR A 316 0.03 30.79 -10.17
CA THR A 316 0.23 29.54 -9.44
C THR A 316 1.22 28.67 -10.20
N THR A 317 2.16 28.08 -9.46
CA THR A 317 3.11 27.11 -10.01
C THR A 317 2.76 25.73 -9.48
N GLN A 318 2.66 24.74 -10.37
CA GLN A 318 2.46 23.35 -10.00
C GLN A 318 3.77 22.59 -10.17
N VAL A 319 4.30 22.05 -9.07
CA VAL A 319 5.49 21.20 -9.10
C VAL A 319 5.12 19.83 -9.67
N ALA A 320 6.02 19.23 -10.44
CA ALA A 320 5.85 17.85 -10.92
C ALA A 320 5.65 16.89 -9.73
N PRO A 321 4.73 15.93 -9.83
CA PRO A 321 4.56 14.93 -8.79
C PRO A 321 5.83 14.09 -8.64
N GLN A 322 6.07 13.59 -7.42
CA GLN A 322 7.14 12.61 -7.20
C GLN A 322 6.86 11.32 -7.97
N LEU A 323 7.91 10.52 -8.16
CA LEU A 323 7.85 9.21 -8.83
C LEU A 323 6.88 8.24 -8.15
N TYR A 324 6.53 7.18 -8.86
CA TYR A 324 5.61 6.17 -8.34
C TYR A 324 6.31 5.21 -7.37
N ASP A 325 5.76 5.10 -6.17
CA ASP A 325 5.81 3.89 -5.37
C ASP A 325 4.70 2.91 -5.84
N LEU A 326 4.67 1.68 -5.32
CA LEU A 326 3.65 0.71 -5.72
C LEU A 326 2.22 1.21 -5.40
N THR A 327 2.02 1.86 -4.26
CA THR A 327 0.69 2.35 -3.84
C THR A 327 0.20 3.46 -4.76
N GLY A 328 1.06 4.43 -5.07
CA GLY A 328 0.77 5.51 -6.01
C GLY A 328 0.46 4.97 -7.40
N LEU A 329 1.26 4.02 -7.90
CA LEU A 329 1.01 3.37 -9.19
C LEU A 329 -0.35 2.65 -9.21
N GLN A 330 -0.68 1.92 -8.14
CA GLN A 330 -1.97 1.22 -8.03
C GLN A 330 -3.15 2.18 -8.00
N ARG A 331 -3.04 3.29 -7.27
CA ARG A 331 -4.09 4.33 -7.23
C ARG A 331 -4.28 4.99 -8.58
N GLU A 332 -3.20 5.34 -9.26
CA GLU A 332 -3.27 5.99 -10.57
C GLU A 332 -3.83 5.05 -11.64
N ALA A 333 -3.35 3.80 -11.68
CA ALA A 333 -3.84 2.79 -12.61
C ALA A 333 -5.31 2.44 -12.36
N ASN A 334 -5.76 2.47 -11.10
CA ASN A 334 -7.17 2.30 -10.78
C ASN A 334 -8.01 3.49 -11.28
N SER A 335 -7.58 4.72 -10.98
CA SER A 335 -8.27 5.95 -11.39
C SER A 335 -8.37 6.11 -12.91
N ARG A 336 -7.27 5.86 -13.64
CA ARG A 336 -7.20 6.06 -15.09
C ARG A 336 -7.70 4.88 -15.91
N LEU A 337 -7.45 3.65 -15.45
CA LEU A 337 -7.62 2.43 -16.26
C LEU A 337 -8.56 1.39 -15.63
N GLY A 338 -9.09 1.65 -14.43
CA GLY A 338 -9.97 0.70 -13.71
C GLY A 338 -9.25 -0.56 -13.25
N PHE A 339 -7.92 -0.59 -13.22
CA PHE A 339 -7.17 -1.78 -12.81
C PHE A 339 -7.25 -1.98 -11.28
N SER A 340 -7.46 -3.23 -10.86
CA SER A 340 -7.33 -3.60 -9.45
C SER A 340 -5.87 -3.58 -9.01
N ALA A 341 -5.62 -3.39 -7.72
CA ALA A 341 -4.27 -3.43 -7.15
C ALA A 341 -3.49 -4.71 -7.55
N LYS A 342 -4.19 -5.87 -7.58
CA LYS A 342 -3.62 -7.17 -8.01
C LYS A 342 -3.22 -7.14 -9.49
N ARG A 343 -4.10 -6.65 -10.37
CA ARG A 343 -3.83 -6.58 -11.82
C ARG A 343 -2.66 -5.65 -12.11
N THR A 344 -2.64 -4.47 -11.50
CA THR A 344 -1.53 -3.52 -11.65
C THR A 344 -0.20 -4.14 -11.23
N LEU A 345 -0.17 -4.83 -10.09
CA LEU A 345 1.04 -5.50 -9.60
C LEU A 345 1.50 -6.64 -10.53
N GLN A 346 0.57 -7.43 -11.10
CA GLN A 346 0.92 -8.48 -12.07
C GLN A 346 1.54 -7.90 -13.34
N ILE A 347 0.98 -6.80 -13.87
CA ILE A 347 1.53 -6.11 -15.05
C ILE A 347 2.91 -5.53 -14.72
N ALA A 348 3.06 -4.84 -13.59
CA ALA A 348 4.33 -4.27 -13.17
C ALA A 348 5.41 -5.35 -12.98
N GLN A 349 5.06 -6.51 -12.41
CA GLN A 349 5.97 -7.65 -12.33
C GLN A 349 6.39 -8.16 -13.70
N ALA A 350 5.46 -8.28 -14.66
CA ALA A 350 5.81 -8.68 -16.02
C ALA A 350 6.74 -7.66 -16.69
N LEU A 351 6.48 -6.36 -16.52
CA LEU A 351 7.32 -5.29 -17.04
C LEU A 351 8.73 -5.33 -16.44
N TYR A 352 8.85 -5.60 -15.14
CA TYR A 352 10.14 -5.72 -14.44
C TYR A 352 10.89 -6.99 -14.83
N GLU A 353 10.24 -8.15 -14.80
CA GLU A 353 10.91 -9.45 -14.91
C GLU A 353 11.10 -9.89 -16.36
N ARG A 354 10.04 -9.80 -17.17
CA ARG A 354 10.01 -10.32 -18.55
C ARG A 354 10.48 -9.29 -19.55
N HIS A 355 10.02 -8.04 -19.41
CA HIS A 355 10.29 -7.00 -20.41
C HIS A 355 11.47 -6.09 -20.03
N LYS A 356 11.95 -6.14 -18.78
CA LYS A 356 13.01 -5.28 -18.24
C LYS A 356 12.76 -3.79 -18.52
N ALA A 357 11.49 -3.38 -18.49
CA ALA A 357 11.04 -2.05 -18.89
C ALA A 357 10.95 -1.07 -17.72
N ILE A 358 10.89 -1.57 -16.48
CA ILE A 358 10.80 -0.77 -15.26
C ILE A 358 11.76 -1.30 -14.19
N THR A 359 12.02 -0.49 -13.16
CA THR A 359 12.75 -0.88 -11.95
C THR A 359 11.85 -1.69 -11.00
N TYR A 360 12.39 -2.13 -9.85
CA TYR A 360 11.70 -3.02 -8.91
C TYR A 360 10.31 -2.48 -8.50
N PRO A 361 9.21 -3.19 -8.83
CA PRO A 361 7.86 -2.62 -8.75
C PRO A 361 7.22 -2.72 -7.37
N ARG A 362 7.89 -3.32 -6.37
CA ARG A 362 7.39 -3.46 -5.00
C ARG A 362 8.10 -2.52 -4.03
N THR A 363 8.52 -1.36 -4.52
CA THR A 363 9.15 -0.30 -3.72
C THR A 363 8.11 0.63 -3.09
N ASP A 364 8.43 1.12 -1.90
CA ASP A 364 7.77 2.23 -1.20
C ASP A 364 8.52 3.56 -1.39
N SER A 365 9.67 3.56 -2.09
CA SER A 365 10.44 4.75 -2.41
C SER A 365 9.85 5.51 -3.59
N ARG A 366 9.84 6.84 -3.48
CA ARG A 366 9.50 7.77 -4.58
C ARG A 366 10.73 8.53 -5.09
N ALA A 367 11.92 8.07 -4.73
CA ALA A 367 13.20 8.68 -5.06
C ALA A 367 14.06 7.74 -5.92
N LEU A 368 14.99 8.33 -6.66
CA LEU A 368 16.06 7.63 -7.37
C LEU A 368 17.39 7.86 -6.66
N PRO A 369 18.34 6.92 -6.77
CA PRO A 369 19.73 7.16 -6.40
C PRO A 369 20.34 8.34 -7.19
N GLU A 370 21.29 9.05 -6.59
CA GLU A 370 21.91 10.25 -7.19
C GLU A 370 22.65 9.93 -8.51
N ASP A 371 23.19 8.72 -8.65
CA ASP A 371 23.89 8.24 -9.83
C ASP A 371 22.94 7.87 -11.01
N TYR A 372 21.63 7.97 -10.84
CA TYR A 372 20.66 7.64 -11.90
C TYR A 372 20.41 8.76 -12.92
N LEU A 373 20.91 9.98 -12.69
CA LEU A 373 20.67 11.12 -13.60
C LEU A 373 21.03 10.83 -15.07
N PRO A 374 22.18 10.21 -15.41
CA PRO A 374 22.49 9.84 -16.79
C PRO A 374 21.50 8.83 -17.37
N THR A 375 21.10 7.84 -16.57
CA THR A 375 20.12 6.80 -16.96
C THR A 375 18.75 7.41 -17.23
N VAL A 376 18.31 8.38 -16.42
CA VAL A 376 17.05 9.10 -16.62
C VAL A 376 17.07 9.86 -17.94
N ARG A 377 18.12 10.64 -18.22
CA ARG A 377 18.25 11.38 -19.49
C ARG A 377 18.25 10.45 -20.69
N SER A 378 19.01 9.36 -20.63
CA SER A 378 19.03 8.33 -21.68
C SER A 378 17.66 7.66 -21.85
N THR A 379 16.94 7.36 -20.77
CA THR A 379 15.62 6.73 -20.83
C THR A 379 14.58 7.67 -21.43
N LEU A 380 14.55 8.93 -21.00
CA LEU A 380 13.63 9.93 -21.54
C LEU A 380 13.87 10.18 -23.03
N GLY A 381 15.13 10.15 -23.50
CA GLY A 381 15.44 10.27 -24.92
C GLY A 381 15.00 9.08 -25.78
N LYS A 382 14.60 7.96 -25.18
CA LYS A 382 14.08 6.76 -25.89
C LYS A 382 12.56 6.64 -25.85
N ILE A 383 11.88 7.47 -25.06
CA ILE A 383 10.43 7.48 -24.97
C ILE A 383 9.95 8.52 -25.97
N ASP A 384 9.32 8.08 -27.06
CA ASP A 384 8.57 8.99 -27.92
C ASP A 384 7.53 9.70 -27.06
N ASN A 385 7.59 11.03 -26.99
CA ASN A 385 6.61 11.81 -26.27
C ASN A 385 5.43 12.09 -27.20
N PRO A 386 4.30 11.38 -27.09
CA PRO A 386 3.12 11.66 -27.92
C PRO A 386 2.39 12.93 -27.43
N PHE A 387 2.88 13.54 -26.34
CA PHE A 387 2.34 14.72 -25.67
C PHE A 387 3.41 15.83 -25.50
N ALA A 388 4.52 15.79 -26.26
CA ALA A 388 5.53 16.85 -26.30
C ALA A 388 5.03 18.05 -27.11
#